data_AF-T1CL26-F1
#
_entry.id   AF-T1CL26-F1
#
_cell.length_a   1.000
_cell.length_b   1.000
_cell.length_c   1.000
_cell.angle_alpha   90.00
_cell.angle_beta   90.00
_cell.angle_gamma   90.00
#
_symmetry.space_group_name_H-M   'P 1'
#
loop_
_entity.id
_entity.type
_entity.pdbx_description
1 polymer ?
#
loop_
_entity_poly.entity_id
_entity_poly.type
_entity_poly.pdbx_seq_one_letter_code
_entity_poly.pdbx_strand_id
1 'polypeptide(L)'
;MAGDPIDGTRWTRKTTQSIAQELRTLGIEVSANTVGRLLRQMQFSLKTNRKNIESGFRHKRGDRARRNRQFLHINAKCRKFETADLPIISCDGKKRELIGCFKNSGRTLRRKAKEVYDHDFPSDAQGVALPYGVYDV
;
A
#
# COMPACT_ATOMS: atom_id res chain seq x y z
N MET A 1 -1.84 3.33 -11.37
CA MET A 1 -1.43 4.39 -10.44
C MET A 1 -1.85 3.97 -9.04
N ALA A 2 -1.00 4.09 -8.03
CA ALA A 2 -1.38 3.92 -6.62
C ALA A 2 -0.54 4.92 -5.83
N GLY A 3 -1.20 5.85 -5.13
CA GLY A 3 -0.57 6.96 -4.44
C GLY A 3 -1.08 7.05 -3.01
N ASP A 4 -0.27 7.65 -2.16
CA ASP A 4 -0.63 8.02 -0.80
C ASP A 4 -1.55 9.26 -0.88
N PRO A 5 -2.81 9.20 -0.42
CA PRO A 5 -3.74 10.32 -0.50
C PRO A 5 -3.38 11.47 0.46
N ILE A 6 -2.43 11.30 1.38
CA ILE A 6 -2.16 12.28 2.44
C ILE A 6 -1.01 13.23 2.07
N ASP A 7 0.05 12.72 1.43
CA ASP A 7 1.28 13.51 1.21
C ASP A 7 1.40 14.13 -0.19
N GLY A 8 0.34 14.08 -1.01
CA GLY A 8 0.35 14.62 -2.39
C GLY A 8 1.38 13.97 -3.34
N THR A 9 2.14 13.00 -2.86
CA THR A 9 3.25 12.39 -3.58
C THR A 9 2.70 11.24 -4.41
N ARG A 10 2.39 11.54 -5.68
CA ARG A 10 2.07 10.50 -6.66
C ARG A 10 3.32 9.65 -6.86
N TRP A 11 3.32 8.43 -6.32
CA TRP A 11 4.28 7.36 -6.62
C TRP A 11 4.09 6.93 -8.08
N THR A 12 4.45 7.82 -9.00
CA THR A 12 4.65 7.47 -10.39
C THR A 12 5.95 6.69 -10.44
N ARG A 13 5.95 5.56 -11.16
CA ARG A 13 7.18 4.91 -11.59
C ARG A 13 7.89 5.87 -12.55
N LYS A 14 8.49 6.96 -12.03
CA LYS A 14 9.21 7.94 -12.84
C LYS A 14 10.48 7.28 -13.33
N THR A 15 10.46 6.85 -14.58
CA THR A 15 11.66 6.42 -15.30
C THR A 15 12.53 7.64 -15.60
N THR A 16 13.78 7.43 -15.99
CA THR A 16 14.65 8.53 -16.44
C THR A 16 14.04 9.27 -17.65
N GLN A 17 13.30 8.57 -18.51
CA GLN A 17 12.53 9.18 -19.61
C GLN A 17 11.41 10.09 -19.07
N SER A 18 10.64 9.64 -18.07
CA SER A 18 9.58 10.46 -17.49
C SER A 18 10.14 11.73 -16.84
N ILE A 19 11.29 11.65 -16.18
CA ILE A 19 11.97 12.81 -15.59
C ILE A 19 12.46 13.76 -16.69
N ALA A 20 13.06 13.23 -17.76
CA ALA A 20 13.50 14.04 -18.89
C ALA A 20 12.33 14.79 -19.56
N GLN A 21 11.18 14.13 -19.72
CA GLN A 21 9.98 14.75 -20.29
C GLN A 21 9.43 15.86 -19.39
N GLU A 22 9.43 15.66 -18.07
CA GLU A 22 9.00 16.68 -17.10
C GLU A 22 9.96 17.88 -17.09
N LEU A 23 11.28 17.63 -17.15
CA LEU A 23 12.28 18.70 -17.29
C LEU A 23 12.08 19.50 -18.58
N ARG A 24 11.70 18.83 -19.69
CA ARG A 24 11.39 19.51 -20.95
C ARG A 24 10.21 20.47 -20.81
N THR A 25 9.18 20.12 -20.04
CA THR A 25 8.05 21.05 -19.78
C THR A 25 8.47 22.30 -19.00
N LEU A 26 9.61 22.24 -18.30
CA LEU A 26 10.23 23.37 -17.59
C LEU A 26 11.29 24.09 -18.44
N GLY A 27 11.40 23.77 -19.74
CA GLY A 27 12.38 24.38 -20.65
C GLY A 27 13.80 23.79 -20.56
N ILE A 28 13.99 22.69 -19.83
CA ILE A 28 15.29 22.03 -19.69
C ILE A 28 15.35 20.80 -20.61
N GLU A 29 16.10 20.90 -21.70
CA GLU A 29 16.28 19.79 -22.63
C GLU A 29 17.45 18.88 -22.22
N VAL A 30 17.11 17.70 -21.69
CA VAL A 30 18.09 16.66 -21.35
C VAL A 30 17.62 15.28 -21.82
N SER A 31 18.57 14.43 -22.19
CA SER A 31 18.27 13.03 -22.51
C SER A 31 18.08 12.20 -21.23
N ALA A 32 17.36 11.08 -21.34
CA ALA A 32 17.21 10.12 -20.24
C ALA A 32 18.56 9.57 -19.74
N ASN A 33 19.57 9.50 -20.61
CA ASN A 33 20.93 9.10 -20.23
C ASN A 33 21.61 10.15 -19.36
N THR A 34 21.48 11.43 -19.70
CA THR A 34 21.98 12.55 -18.89
C THR A 34 21.32 12.55 -17.52
N VAL A 35 19.99 12.40 -17.45
CA VAL A 35 19.26 12.26 -16.19
C VAL A 35 19.80 11.08 -15.37
N GLY A 36 19.98 9.91 -15.99
CA GLY A 36 20.53 8.73 -15.31
C GLY A 36 21.94 8.96 -14.76
N ARG A 37 22.79 9.69 -15.48
CA ARG A 37 24.14 10.06 -15.04
C ARG A 37 24.11 11.02 -13.85
N LEU A 38 23.30 12.08 -13.93
CA LEU A 38 23.14 13.08 -12.86
C LEU A 38 22.60 12.44 -11.59
N LEU A 39 21.58 11.58 -11.70
CA LEU A 39 21.04 10.84 -10.56
C LEU A 39 22.13 9.99 -9.88
N ARG A 40 23.00 9.31 -10.64
CA ARG A 40 24.12 8.56 -10.06
C ARG A 40 25.13 9.46 -9.36
N GLN A 41 25.47 10.62 -9.95
CA GLN A 41 26.34 11.61 -9.31
C GLN A 41 25.76 12.11 -7.99
N MET A 42 24.45 12.33 -7.93
CA MET A 42 23.68 12.66 -6.73
C MET A 42 23.47 11.46 -5.78
N GLN A 43 24.10 10.32 -6.05
CA GLN A 43 24.03 9.08 -5.26
C GLN A 43 22.65 8.39 -5.26
N PHE A 44 21.81 8.66 -6.25
CA PHE A 44 20.56 7.92 -6.47
C PHE A 44 20.81 6.67 -7.30
N SER A 45 20.17 5.57 -6.90
CA SER A 45 20.14 4.33 -7.67
C SER A 45 18.85 3.57 -7.40
N LEU A 46 18.53 2.59 -8.25
CA LEU A 46 17.37 1.73 -8.05
C LEU A 46 17.62 0.79 -6.86
N LYS A 47 16.96 1.06 -5.74
CA LYS A 47 17.03 0.23 -4.52
C LYS A 47 15.72 -0.56 -4.34
N THR A 48 15.85 -1.79 -3.87
CA THR A 48 14.74 -2.59 -3.32
C THR A 48 14.55 -2.26 -1.83
N ASN A 49 13.40 -2.61 -1.28
CA ASN A 49 13.20 -2.61 0.17
C ASN A 49 14.08 -3.68 0.83
N ARG A 50 14.61 -3.40 2.02
CA ARG A 50 15.42 -4.33 2.84
C ARG A 50 14.63 -4.79 4.06
N LYS A 51 14.50 -6.11 4.22
CA LYS A 51 13.77 -6.77 5.30
C LYS A 51 14.67 -6.87 6.55
N ASN A 52 14.71 -5.82 7.36
CA ASN A 52 15.65 -5.68 8.49
C ASN A 52 14.97 -5.29 9.80
N ILE A 53 13.67 -5.00 9.79
CA ILE A 53 12.94 -4.60 11.00
C ILE A 53 12.23 -5.83 11.55
N GLU A 54 12.64 -6.30 12.73
CA GLU A 54 11.91 -7.35 13.44
C GLU A 54 10.58 -6.80 13.96
N SER A 55 9.49 -7.56 13.76
CA SER A 55 8.20 -7.22 14.37
C SER A 55 8.28 -7.46 15.89
N GLY A 56 8.21 -6.40 16.69
CA GLY A 56 8.15 -6.50 18.16
C GLY A 56 6.80 -6.99 18.72
N PHE A 57 5.86 -7.36 17.84
CA PHE A 57 4.49 -7.73 18.22
C PHE A 57 4.41 -9.19 18.73
N ARG A 58 4.02 -9.33 20.00
CA ARG A 58 3.49 -10.58 20.56
C ARG A 58 1.97 -10.50 20.53
N HIS A 59 1.27 -11.60 20.21
CA HIS A 59 -0.20 -11.66 20.20
C HIS A 59 -0.80 -10.94 21.41
N LYS A 60 -1.59 -9.88 21.18
CA LYS A 60 -2.18 -9.11 22.27
C LYS A 60 -3.33 -9.92 22.88
N ARG A 61 -3.32 -10.07 24.20
CA ARG A 61 -4.46 -10.66 24.93
C ARG A 61 -5.71 -9.84 24.59
N GLY A 62 -6.73 -10.46 23.98
CA GLY A 62 -8.00 -9.79 23.64
C GLY A 62 -8.46 -9.93 22.17
N ASP A 63 -7.61 -10.40 21.26
CA ASP A 63 -7.96 -10.54 19.84
C ASP A 63 -9.17 -11.48 19.62
N ARG A 64 -9.28 -12.56 20.41
CA ARG A 64 -10.44 -13.47 20.36
C ARG A 64 -11.74 -12.80 20.81
N ALA A 65 -11.71 -11.99 21.87
CA ALA A 65 -12.88 -11.26 22.35
C ALA A 65 -13.34 -10.19 21.33
N ARG A 66 -12.38 -9.53 20.64
CA ARG A 66 -12.68 -8.59 19.55
C ARG A 66 -13.35 -9.28 18.36
N ARG A 67 -12.93 -10.50 18.00
CA ARG A 67 -13.59 -11.29 16.95
C ARG A 67 -15.04 -11.62 17.28
N ASN A 68 -15.32 -12.07 18.51
CA ASN A 68 -16.70 -12.40 18.90
C ASN A 68 -17.64 -11.18 18.81
N ARG A 69 -17.17 -10.00 19.24
CA ARG A 69 -17.93 -8.74 19.10
C ARG A 69 -18.30 -8.43 17.65
N GLN A 70 -17.42 -8.71 16.69
CA GLN A 70 -17.70 -8.50 15.28
C GLN A 70 -18.83 -9.41 14.78
N PHE A 71 -18.82 -10.70 15.15
CA PHE A 71 -19.88 -11.64 14.77
C PHE A 71 -21.24 -11.24 15.35
N LEU A 72 -21.27 -10.86 16.63
CA LEU A 72 -22.51 -10.38 17.27
C LEU A 72 -23.08 -9.14 16.56
N HIS A 73 -22.22 -8.20 16.17
CA HIS A 73 -22.63 -7.00 15.45
C HIS A 73 -23.18 -7.30 14.05
N ILE A 74 -22.54 -8.21 13.31
CA ILE A 74 -23.02 -8.66 12.00
C ILE A 74 -24.39 -9.33 12.14
N ASN A 75 -24.53 -10.25 13.09
CA ASN A 75 -25.79 -10.96 13.32
C ASN A 75 -26.94 -10.01 13.70
N ALA A 76 -26.66 -9.00 14.53
CA ALA A 76 -27.65 -7.98 14.88
C ALA A 76 -28.11 -7.17 13.65
N LYS A 77 -27.19 -6.83 12.74
CA LYS A 77 -27.53 -6.18 11.48
C LYS A 77 -28.34 -7.08 10.56
N CYS A 78 -27.95 -8.35 10.38
CA CYS A 78 -28.70 -9.30 9.56
C CYS A 78 -30.15 -9.42 10.04
N ARG A 79 -30.36 -9.63 11.34
CA ARG A 79 -31.72 -9.70 11.92
C ARG A 79 -32.55 -8.45 11.63
N LYS A 80 -31.96 -7.27 11.69
CA LYS A 80 -32.67 -6.01 11.38
C LYS A 80 -33.13 -5.95 9.92
N PHE A 81 -32.28 -6.40 8.99
CA PHE A 81 -32.60 -6.40 7.56
C PHE A 81 -33.63 -7.49 7.23
N GLU A 82 -33.51 -8.67 7.83
CA GLU A 82 -34.53 -9.74 7.76
C GLU A 82 -35.89 -9.24 8.23
N THR A 83 -35.97 -8.56 9.39
CA THR A 83 -37.25 -8.03 9.90
C THR A 83 -37.85 -6.92 9.03
N ALA A 84 -37.04 -6.29 8.19
CA ALA A 84 -37.46 -5.22 7.28
C ALA A 84 -37.69 -5.72 5.85
N ASP A 85 -37.59 -7.03 5.61
CA ASP A 85 -37.67 -7.67 4.29
C ASP A 85 -36.67 -7.08 3.27
N LEU A 86 -35.49 -6.69 3.77
CA LEU A 86 -34.40 -6.11 2.98
C LEU A 86 -33.35 -7.17 2.63
N PRO A 87 -32.73 -7.08 1.43
CA PRO A 87 -31.73 -8.05 1.01
C PRO A 87 -30.46 -7.99 1.87
N ILE A 88 -29.86 -9.15 2.12
CA ILE A 88 -28.56 -9.31 2.79
C ILE A 88 -27.58 -9.89 1.78
N ILE A 89 -26.54 -9.13 1.48
CA ILE A 89 -25.49 -9.51 0.53
C ILE A 89 -24.18 -9.64 1.28
N SER A 90 -23.53 -10.80 1.16
CA SER A 90 -22.19 -11.05 1.70
C SER A 90 -21.17 -11.00 0.57
N CYS A 91 -20.13 -10.18 0.74
CA CYS A 91 -19.06 -10.02 -0.24
C CYS A 91 -17.73 -10.32 0.45
N ASP A 92 -16.91 -11.19 -0.16
CA ASP A 92 -15.54 -11.42 0.29
C ASP A 92 -14.53 -11.03 -0.80
N GLY A 93 -13.52 -10.27 -0.37
CA GLY A 93 -12.36 -9.95 -1.17
C GLY A 93 -11.24 -10.94 -0.86
N LYS A 94 -10.97 -11.85 -1.80
CA LYS A 94 -9.88 -12.83 -1.67
C LYS A 94 -8.50 -12.20 -1.73
N LYS A 95 -8.33 -11.14 -2.54
CA LYS A 95 -7.08 -10.39 -2.59
C LYS A 95 -7.08 -9.32 -1.51
N ARG A 96 -6.05 -9.33 -0.65
CA ARG A 96 -5.84 -8.36 0.42
C ARG A 96 -4.43 -7.82 0.33
N GLU A 97 -4.27 -6.52 0.47
CA GLU A 97 -2.96 -5.85 0.45
C GLU A 97 -2.73 -5.18 1.81
N LEU A 98 -1.65 -5.54 2.50
CA LEU A 98 -1.32 -4.95 3.79
C LEU A 98 -0.77 -3.54 3.61
N ILE A 99 -1.42 -2.56 4.23
CA ILE A 99 -0.97 -1.16 4.23
C ILE A 99 -0.02 -0.97 5.41
N GLY A 100 1.21 -0.53 5.14
CA GLY A 100 2.21 -0.29 6.17
C GLY A 100 3.65 -0.42 5.66
N CYS A 101 4.57 -0.63 6.59
CA CYS A 101 6.00 -0.76 6.31
C CYS A 101 6.38 -2.18 5.83
N PHE A 102 5.71 -2.66 4.79
CA PHE A 102 5.87 -4.02 4.26
C PHE A 102 6.71 -4.08 3.01
N LYS A 103 7.14 -5.29 2.64
CA LYS A 103 7.88 -5.51 1.40
C LYS A 103 6.94 -5.42 0.19
N ASN A 104 6.70 -4.21 -0.27
CA ASN A 104 6.14 -3.97 -1.59
C ASN A 104 7.21 -4.30 -2.66
N SER A 105 6.87 -5.20 -3.59
CA SER A 105 7.76 -5.59 -4.68
C SER A 105 8.03 -4.40 -5.60
N GLY A 106 9.29 -4.25 -6.03
CA GLY A 106 9.69 -3.21 -6.97
C GLY A 106 11.00 -2.55 -6.57
N ARG A 107 11.43 -1.63 -7.44
CA ARG A 107 12.64 -0.82 -7.23
C ARG A 107 12.27 0.63 -7.43
N THR A 108 12.80 1.49 -6.57
CA THR A 108 12.61 2.94 -6.67
C THR A 108 13.94 3.64 -6.61
N LEU A 109 14.09 4.75 -7.33
CA LEU A 109 15.27 5.59 -7.28
C LEU A 109 15.36 6.26 -5.90
N ARG A 110 16.37 5.86 -5.10
CA ARG A 110 16.63 6.41 -3.77
C ARG A 110 18.13 6.33 -3.46
N ARG A 111 18.59 7.11 -2.48
CA ARG A 111 20.00 7.09 -2.01
C ARG A 111 20.27 5.89 -1.10
N LYS A 112 19.36 5.59 -0.18
CA LYS A 112 19.39 4.44 0.71
C LYS A 112 18.20 3.52 0.48
N ALA A 113 18.37 2.24 0.73
CA ALA A 113 17.25 1.29 0.72
C ALA A 113 16.29 1.62 1.86
N LYS A 114 14.99 1.47 1.63
CA LYS A 114 14.00 1.58 2.71
C LYS A 114 13.97 0.28 3.48
N GLU A 115 14.16 0.38 4.77
CA GLU A 115 13.99 -0.76 5.68
C GLU A 115 12.50 -1.00 5.91
N VAL A 116 12.13 -2.27 5.90
CA VAL A 116 10.76 -2.77 6.05
C VAL A 116 10.78 -3.96 7.00
N TYR A 117 9.59 -4.36 7.47
CA TYR A 117 9.45 -5.54 8.30
C TYR A 117 9.99 -6.79 7.59
N ASP A 118 10.65 -7.64 8.36
CA ASP A 118 11.15 -8.92 7.90
C ASP A 118 10.01 -9.89 7.54
N HIS A 119 8.92 -9.83 8.29
CA HIS A 119 7.69 -10.56 8.07
C HIS A 119 6.54 -9.61 7.75
N ASP A 120 5.63 -10.08 6.91
CA ASP A 120 4.45 -9.32 6.51
C ASP A 120 3.24 -9.79 7.34
N PHE A 121 3.27 -9.58 8.66
CA PHE A 121 2.17 -9.97 9.54
C PHE A 121 1.01 -8.96 9.49
N PRO A 122 -0.26 -9.43 9.41
CA PRO A 122 -1.41 -8.53 9.42
C PRO A 122 -1.54 -7.65 10.67
N SER A 123 -0.95 -8.07 11.79
CA SER A 123 -0.95 -7.30 13.04
C SER A 123 -0.07 -6.04 13.00
N ASP A 124 0.95 -6.04 12.14
CA ASP A 124 1.83 -4.87 11.94
C ASP A 124 1.27 -3.89 10.91
N ALA A 125 0.12 -4.24 10.31
CA ALA A 125 -0.50 -3.42 9.29
C ALA A 125 -1.28 -2.26 9.92
N GLN A 126 -1.12 -1.08 9.35
CA GLN A 126 -1.96 0.08 9.67
C GLN A 126 -3.37 -0.11 9.12
N GLY A 127 -3.51 -0.90 8.05
CA GLY A 127 -4.78 -1.25 7.45
C GLY A 127 -4.64 -2.37 6.43
N VAL A 128 -5.77 -2.84 5.92
CA VAL A 128 -5.82 -3.84 4.85
C VAL A 128 -6.66 -3.28 3.72
N ALA A 129 -6.06 -3.12 2.54
CA ALA A 129 -6.78 -2.74 1.33
C ALA A 129 -7.38 -3.97 0.66
N LEU A 130 -8.63 -3.85 0.20
CA LEU A 130 -9.31 -4.79 -0.67
C LEU A 130 -9.49 -4.10 -2.03
N PRO A 131 -8.67 -4.43 -3.06
CA PRO A 131 -8.67 -3.71 -4.33
C PRO A 131 -9.89 -4.02 -5.21
N TYR A 132 -10.75 -4.94 -4.78
CA TYR A 132 -11.98 -5.31 -5.46
C TYR A 132 -13.15 -5.13 -4.50
N GLY A 133 -14.20 -4.45 -4.97
CA GLY A 133 -15.48 -4.29 -4.28
C GLY A 133 -16.63 -4.64 -5.22
N VAL A 134 -17.85 -4.58 -4.72
CA VAL A 134 -19.06 -4.67 -5.56
C VAL A 134 -19.08 -3.42 -6.44
N TYR A 135 -18.88 -3.60 -7.74
CA TYR A 135 -19.20 -2.57 -8.72
C TYR A 135 -20.70 -2.68 -8.97
N ASP A 136 -21.44 -1.62 -8.66
CA ASP A 136 -22.77 -1.42 -9.25
C ASP A 136 -22.55 -1.20 -10.76
N VAL A 137 -23.24 -1.97 -11.59
CA VAL A 137 -23.41 -1.68 -13.03
C VAL A 137 -24.91 -1.66 -13.28
#